data_AF-A0A3C2E0Z6-F1
#
_entry.id   AF-A0A3C2E0Z6-F1
#
_cell.length_a   1.000
_cell.length_b   1.000
_cell.length_c   1.000
_cell.angle_alpha   90.00
_cell.angle_beta   90.00
_cell.angle_gamma   90.00
#
_symmetry.space_group_name_H-M   'P 1'
#
loop_
_entity.id
_entity.type
_entity.pdbx_description
1 polymer ?
#
loop_
_entity_poly.entity_id
_entity_poly.type
_entity_poly.pdbx_seq_one_letter_code
_entity_poly.pdbx_strand_id
1 'polypeptide(L)'
;MKGFKEWEKTIHITEQRDRRFKGHFTYVDGTKHFSGIIYPGNRSFNWVSSDSKGYNHGRILGPDTITACYVEAGEQSTAGCAELTRQDDGE
;
A
#
# COMPACT_ATOMS: atom_id res chain seq x y z
N MET A 1 3.02 -20.33 16.74
CA MET A 1 3.41 -18.90 16.75
C MET A 1 2.18 -18.03 16.56
N LYS A 2 1.71 -17.37 17.63
CA LYS A 2 0.85 -16.19 17.46
C LYS A 2 1.75 -15.10 16.89
N GLY A 3 1.44 -14.52 15.73
CA GLY A 3 2.09 -13.27 15.30
C GLY A 3 2.58 -13.18 13.85
N PHE A 4 2.65 -14.27 13.09
CA PHE A 4 2.95 -14.21 11.65
C PHE A 4 1.70 -14.55 10.86
N LYS A 5 1.15 -13.56 10.17
CA LYS A 5 0.01 -13.71 9.27
C LYS A 5 0.47 -13.31 7.88
N GLU A 6 0.34 -14.24 6.95
CA GLU A 6 0.49 -13.97 5.53
C GLU A 6 -0.90 -13.88 4.92
N TRP A 7 -1.07 -12.95 3.99
CA TRP A 7 -2.30 -12.78 3.23
C TRP A 7 -1.93 -12.29 1.84
N GLU A 8 -2.73 -12.66 0.86
CA GLU A 8 -2.66 -12.11 -0.48
C GLU A 8 -3.69 -11.00 -0.63
N LYS A 9 -3.29 -9.88 -1.23
CA LYS A 9 -4.13 -8.68 -1.38
C LYS A 9 -3.83 -8.00 -2.70
N THR A 10 -4.89 -7.72 -3.44
CA THR A 10 -4.81 -6.84 -4.62
C THR A 10 -5.06 -5.40 -4.19
N ILE A 11 -4.18 -4.51 -4.65
CA ILE A 11 -4.31 -3.06 -4.48
C ILE A 11 -4.69 -2.48 -5.83
N HIS A 12 -5.76 -1.69 -5.87
CA HIS A 12 -6.14 -0.98 -7.08
C HIS A 12 -5.83 0.50 -6.94
N ILE A 13 -5.18 1.06 -7.96
CA ILE A 13 -4.97 2.50 -8.10
C ILE A 13 -6.08 3.04 -9.02
N THR A 14 -6.95 3.89 -8.48
CA THR A 14 -8.16 4.36 -9.18
C THR A 14 -7.99 5.75 -9.77
N GLU A 15 -7.06 6.55 -9.25
CA GLU A 15 -6.77 7.88 -9.74
C GLU A 15 -5.28 8.15 -9.54
N GLN A 16 -4.60 8.68 -10.55
CA GLN A 16 -3.26 9.24 -10.39
C GLN A 16 -3.17 10.56 -11.15
N ARG A 17 -2.81 11.64 -10.43
CA ARG A 17 -2.60 12.97 -10.97
C ARG A 17 -1.31 13.56 -10.42
N ASP A 18 -0.39 13.86 -11.32
CA ASP A 18 0.98 14.23 -11.00
C ASP A 18 1.61 13.16 -10.09
N ARG A 19 2.07 13.59 -8.91
CA ARG A 19 2.65 12.74 -7.87
C ARG A 19 1.63 12.27 -6.83
N ARG A 20 0.34 12.58 -6.98
CA ARG A 20 -0.71 12.18 -6.04
C ARG A 20 -1.51 11.03 -6.63
N PHE A 21 -1.88 10.07 -5.81
CA PHE A 21 -2.72 8.95 -6.23
C PHE A 21 -3.74 8.58 -5.17
N LYS A 22 -4.82 7.94 -5.60
CA LYS A 22 -5.81 7.30 -4.75
C LYS A 22 -5.99 5.86 -5.17
N GLY A 23 -6.48 5.07 -4.24
CA GLY A 23 -6.80 3.68 -4.50
C GLY A 23 -7.55 3.06 -3.36
N HIS A 24 -7.71 1.75 -3.46
CA HIS A 24 -8.34 0.94 -2.44
C HIS A 24 -7.84 -0.50 -2.49
N PHE A 25 -8.06 -1.22 -1.40
CA PHE A 25 -7.99 -2.67 -1.35
C PHE A 25 -9.17 -3.17 -0.51
N THR A 26 -9.57 -4.43 -0.72
CA THR A 26 -10.73 -5.03 -0.05
C THR A 26 -10.28 -6.12 0.92
N TYR A 27 -10.90 -6.12 2.10
CA TYR A 27 -10.84 -7.18 3.10
C TYR A 27 -12.21 -7.84 3.26
N VAL A 28 -12.25 -8.95 4.00
CA VAL A 28 -13.51 -9.64 4.35
C VAL A 28 -14.53 -8.67 4.96
N ASP A 29 -14.07 -7.75 5.79
CA ASP A 29 -14.92 -6.81 6.54
C ASP A 29 -15.15 -5.47 5.83
N GLY A 30 -14.69 -5.32 4.57
CA GLY A 30 -14.97 -4.15 3.74
C GLY A 30 -13.78 -3.60 2.96
N THR A 31 -14.03 -2.52 2.22
CA THR A 31 -13.05 -1.84 1.38
C THR A 31 -12.42 -0.68 2.12
N LYS A 32 -11.08 -0.61 2.15
CA LYS A 32 -10.37 0.58 2.64
C LYS A 32 -9.88 1.40 1.46
N HIS A 33 -10.16 2.69 1.53
CA HIS A 33 -9.64 3.68 0.60
C HIS A 33 -8.36 4.30 1.15
N PHE A 34 -7.47 4.70 0.25
CA PHE A 34 -6.24 5.40 0.61
C PHE A 34 -5.93 6.53 -0.36
N SER A 35 -5.11 7.46 0.12
CA SER A 35 -4.50 8.53 -0.67
C SER A 35 -2.99 8.50 -0.45
N GLY A 36 -2.23 8.71 -1.52
CA GLY A 36 -0.77 8.64 -1.48
C GLY A 36 -0.08 9.69 -2.32
N ILE A 37 1.23 9.82 -2.06
CA ILE A 37 2.13 10.74 -2.75
C ILE A 37 3.42 10.00 -3.13
N ILE A 38 3.83 10.16 -4.38
CA ILE A 38 5.16 9.78 -4.89
C ILE A 38 6.13 10.93 -4.60
N TYR A 39 7.23 10.64 -3.91
CA TYR A 39 8.24 11.63 -3.58
C TYR A 39 9.05 12.07 -4.81
N PRO A 40 9.70 13.25 -4.76
CA PRO A 40 10.68 13.63 -5.79
C PRO A 40 11.67 12.50 -6.08
N GLY A 41 12.02 12.32 -7.36
CA GLY A 41 12.92 11.26 -7.80
C GLY A 41 12.25 9.92 -8.13
N ASN A 42 10.92 9.82 -8.00
CA ASN A 42 10.10 8.71 -8.50
C ASN A 42 10.57 7.31 -8.05
N ARG A 43 11.12 7.22 -6.83
CA ARG A 43 11.65 5.98 -6.26
C ARG A 43 10.93 5.52 -5.01
N SER A 44 10.25 6.45 -4.32
CA SER A 44 9.54 6.16 -3.08
C SER A 44 8.21 6.88 -3.06
N PHE A 45 7.29 6.33 -2.28
CA PHE A 45 5.97 6.90 -2.08
C PHE A 45 5.50 6.55 -0.67
N ASN A 46 4.52 7.30 -0.18
CA ASN A 46 3.74 6.89 0.98
C ASN A 46 2.24 6.92 0.63
N TRP A 47 1.44 6.08 1.28
CA TRP A 47 0.00 6.25 1.32
C TRP A 47 -0.56 6.09 2.73
N VAL A 48 -1.71 6.70 2.95
CA VAL A 48 -2.47 6.65 4.22
C VAL A 48 -3.93 6.37 3.93
N SER A 49 -4.61 5.69 4.86
CA SER A 49 -6.06 5.48 4.84
C SER A 49 -6.69 6.33 5.93
N SER A 50 -7.87 6.89 5.68
CA SER A 50 -8.56 7.80 6.62
C SER A 50 -8.96 7.12 7.94
N ASP A 51 -9.07 5.79 7.92
CA ASP A 51 -9.51 4.94 9.03
C ASP A 51 -8.37 4.08 9.61
N SER A 52 -7.10 4.47 9.36
CA SER A 52 -5.91 3.82 9.89
C SER A 52 -4.96 4.86 10.49
N LYS A 53 -4.29 4.49 11.58
CA LYS A 53 -3.25 5.33 12.21
C LYS A 53 -1.86 5.09 11.61
N GLY A 54 -1.69 4.04 10.82
CA GLY A 54 -0.41 3.65 10.25
C GLY A 54 -0.11 4.30 8.90
N TYR A 55 1.16 4.26 8.54
CA TYR A 55 1.67 4.71 7.26
C TYR A 55 2.10 3.51 6.43
N ASN A 56 1.84 3.57 5.13
CA ASN A 56 2.44 2.63 4.19
C ASN A 56 3.59 3.35 3.50
N HIS A 57 4.79 2.80 3.65
CA HIS A 57 6.02 3.29 3.04
C HIS A 57 6.40 2.38 1.90
N GLY A 58 6.50 2.90 0.68
CA GLY A 58 6.83 2.08 -0.45
C GLY A 58 7.97 2.58 -1.31
N ARG A 59 8.48 1.64 -2.10
CA ARG A 59 9.54 1.86 -3.09
C ARG A 59 9.14 1.27 -4.42
N ILE A 60 9.50 1.98 -5.48
CA ILE A 60 9.39 1.52 -6.86
C ILE A 60 10.68 0.77 -7.18
N LEU A 61 10.57 -0.54 -7.36
CA LEU A 61 11.70 -1.44 -7.62
C LEU A 61 11.94 -1.61 -9.12
N GLY A 62 10.87 -1.53 -9.92
CA GLY A 62 10.90 -1.58 -11.37
C GLY A 62 9.59 -1.07 -11.98
N PRO A 63 9.41 -1.19 -13.31
CA PRO A 63 8.19 -0.75 -14.00
C PRO A 63 6.90 -1.38 -13.44
N ASP A 64 7.01 -2.64 -13.01
CA ASP A 64 5.88 -3.50 -12.61
C ASP A 64 6.05 -4.07 -11.20
N THR A 65 7.03 -3.58 -10.44
CA THR A 65 7.31 -4.09 -9.10
C THR A 65 7.50 -2.95 -8.13
N ILE A 66 6.74 -3.01 -7.04
CA ILE A 66 6.89 -2.12 -5.89
C ILE A 66 6.99 -2.96 -4.61
N THR A 67 7.54 -2.37 -3.56
CA THR A 67 7.37 -2.89 -2.20
C THR A 67 6.64 -1.84 -1.37
N ALA A 68 5.86 -2.29 -0.40
CA ALA A 68 5.22 -1.44 0.59
C ALA A 68 5.31 -2.06 1.99
N CYS A 69 5.70 -1.25 2.96
CA CYS A 69 5.78 -1.61 4.36
C CYS A 69 4.78 -0.76 5.16
N TYR A 70 3.86 -1.43 5.85
CA TYR A 70 2.99 -0.82 6.83
C TYR A 70 3.71 -0.69 8.18
N VAL A 71 3.62 0.48 8.79
CA VAL A 71 4.06 0.70 10.17
C VAL A 71 3.02 1.51 10.92
N GLU A 72 2.66 1.02 12.10
CA GLU A 72 1.75 1.67 13.04
C GLU A 72 2.32 1.58 14.45
N ALA A 73 2.45 2.73 15.11
CA ALA A 73 2.89 2.81 16.49
C ALA A 73 1.71 2.69 17.47
N GLY A 74 1.98 2.28 18.71
CA GLY A 74 0.99 2.14 19.77
C GLY A 74 1.28 0.94 20.66
N GLU A 75 0.44 0.71 21.67
CA GLU A 75 0.54 -0.44 22.59
C GLU A 75 0.49 -1.79 21.84
N GLN A 76 -0.21 -1.83 20.70
CA GLN A 76 -0.25 -2.95 19.77
C GLN A 76 0.42 -2.58 18.44
N SER A 77 1.66 -2.12 18.51
CA SER A 77 2.44 -1.72 17.32
C SER A 77 2.42 -2.82 16.26
N THR A 78 2.22 -2.44 15.00
CA THR A 78 2.14 -3.37 13.89
C THR A 78 3.13 -2.97 12.80
N ALA A 79 3.88 -3.94 12.28
CA ALA A 79 4.78 -3.77 11.15
C ALA A 79 4.66 -4.96 10.19
N GLY A 80 4.71 -4.70 8.90
CA GLY A 80 4.71 -5.74 7.88
C GLY A 80 5.04 -5.18 6.51
N CYS A 81 5.66 -5.98 5.64
CA CYS A 81 6.02 -5.58 4.29
C CYS A 81 5.50 -6.60 3.28
N ALA A 82 5.21 -6.11 2.08
CA ALA A 82 4.87 -6.93 0.92
C ALA A 82 5.64 -6.43 -0.31
N GLU A 83 5.97 -7.36 -1.20
CA GLU A 83 6.29 -7.07 -2.58
C GLU A 83 5.00 -7.20 -3.40
N LEU A 84 4.79 -6.27 -4.31
CA LEU A 84 3.59 -6.15 -5.13
C LEU A 84 4.03 -6.10 -6.58
N THR A 85 3.52 -7.03 -7.36
CA THR A 85 3.71 -7.08 -8.81
C THR A 85 2.46 -6.54 -9.48
N ARG A 86 2.63 -5.71 -10.51
CA ARG A 86 1.52 -5.25 -11.35
C ARG A 86 0.83 -6.48 -11.94
N GLN A 87 -0.48 -6.53 -11.79
CA GLN A 87 -1.32 -7.40 -12.60
C GLN A 87 -1.90 -6.52 -13.69
N ASP A 88 -1.74 -6.95 -14.94
CA ASP A 88 -2.45 -6.34 -16.04
C ASP A 88 -3.90 -6.82 -15.95
N ASP A 89 -4.83 -5.88 -15.81
CA ASP A 89 -6.25 -6.14 -15.99
C ASP A 89 -6.42 -6.41 -17.50
N GLY A 90 -6.21 -7.67 -17.91
CA GLY A 90 -6.08 -8.07 -19.31
C GLY A 90 -7.11 -7.42 -20.22
N GLU A 91 -6.63 -6.88 -21.35
CA GLU A 91 -7.44 -6.52 -22.52
C GLU A 91 -7.87 -7.79 -23.28
#